data_AF-A0A497JGA8-F1
#
_entry.id   AF-A0A497JGA8-F1
#
_cell.length_a   1.000
_cell.length_b   1.000
_cell.length_c   1.000
_cell.angle_alpha   90.00
_cell.angle_beta   90.00
_cell.angle_gamma   90.00
#
_symmetry.space_group_name_H-M   'P 1'
#
loop_
_entity.id
_entity.type
_entity.pdbx_description
1 polymer ?
#
loop_
_entity_poly.entity_id
_entity_poly.type
_entity_poly.pdbx_seq_one_letter_code
_entity_poly.pdbx_strand_id
1 'polypeptide(L)'
;MEEFKVKDISLAEKGKGRIAWAEMQMKPLMLIREEFEKEKPLANMQISMALHVTKETAVLVRTLKAAGAKIAITSCNPLSTQDDVAAALAKEGINVFAWRNETEEEYWNNFNRILDFKPELIIDDGADLISLIHTKRTELISRIIGAAEETTTGIMRIKNMERENVLRFPVIDVNDADTKRLFDNHLGTAQSTFDALMRSCNILLCGKKIVIIGYGFCGSGLAKRAKGLGAEVIIVEVDPIKALSALMEGYRVMPMSEAAKIGDIFITVTGNKNVIDEKHFKLMKNGAILLNVGHFDVEINVKKLREIAKEIKQVNYCVEEFKLENKKLYLLAKGRLANLACAEGHPSEVM
;
A
#
# COMPACT_ATOMS: atom_id res chain seq x y z
N MET A 1 -28.33 11.00 -2.99
CA MET A 1 -26.91 10.98 -2.55
C MET A 1 -26.06 11.29 -3.76
N GLU A 2 -24.92 11.96 -3.59
CA GLU A 2 -23.95 12.12 -4.70
C GLU A 2 -23.53 10.73 -5.18
N GLU A 3 -23.54 10.50 -6.49
CA GLU A 3 -23.21 9.20 -7.10
C GLU A 3 -21.70 8.91 -7.05
N PHE A 4 -20.85 9.95 -7.04
CA PHE A 4 -19.40 9.84 -6.90
C PHE A 4 -18.80 11.16 -6.39
N LYS A 5 -17.56 11.11 -5.90
CA LYS A 5 -16.71 12.28 -5.61
C LYS A 5 -15.26 11.97 -5.95
N VAL A 6 -14.74 12.64 -6.99
CA VAL A 6 -13.37 12.50 -7.50
C VAL A 6 -12.73 13.88 -7.67
N LYS A 7 -11.40 13.93 -7.82
CA LYS A 7 -10.67 15.20 -7.92
C LYS A 7 -11.10 16.07 -9.11
N ASP A 8 -11.14 15.46 -10.29
CA ASP A 8 -11.46 16.13 -11.55
C ASP A 8 -11.95 15.10 -12.58
N ILE A 9 -13.24 15.16 -12.91
CA ILE A 9 -13.88 14.23 -13.85
C ILE A 9 -13.36 14.37 -15.29
N SER A 10 -12.75 15.51 -15.65
CA SER A 10 -12.21 15.74 -17.00
C SER A 10 -11.02 14.85 -17.33
N LEU A 11 -10.37 14.27 -16.31
CA LEU A 11 -9.23 13.35 -16.45
C LEU A 11 -9.62 11.96 -16.97
N ALA A 12 -10.91 11.66 -17.10
CA ALA A 12 -11.41 10.32 -17.40
C ALA A 12 -10.83 9.71 -18.69
N GLU A 13 -10.66 10.49 -19.76
CA GLU A 13 -10.10 9.95 -21.02
C GLU A 13 -8.64 9.52 -20.88
N LYS A 14 -7.86 10.25 -20.08
CA LYS A 14 -6.48 9.86 -19.74
C LYS A 14 -6.48 8.57 -18.91
N GLY A 15 -7.38 8.47 -17.93
CA GLY A 15 -7.54 7.27 -17.10
C GLY A 15 -7.90 6.03 -17.93
N LYS A 16 -8.83 6.15 -18.89
CA LYS A 16 -9.21 5.05 -19.78
C LYS A 16 -8.01 4.47 -20.53
N GLY A 17 -7.12 5.31 -21.07
CA GLY A 17 -5.91 4.86 -21.74
C GLY A 17 -4.98 4.05 -20.83
N ARG A 18 -4.86 4.46 -19.55
CA ARG A 18 -4.06 3.74 -18.54
C ARG A 18 -4.69 2.41 -18.14
N ILE A 19 -6.01 2.37 -17.97
CA ILE A 19 -6.73 1.13 -17.65
C ILE A 19 -6.60 0.14 -18.81
N ALA A 20 -6.74 0.60 -20.06
CA ALA A 20 -6.55 -0.25 -21.24
C ALA A 20 -5.13 -0.84 -21.32
N TRP A 21 -4.11 -0.07 -20.92
CA TRP A 21 -2.74 -0.61 -20.80
C TRP A 21 -2.63 -1.71 -19.74
N ALA A 22 -3.24 -1.52 -18.57
CA ALA A 22 -3.26 -2.53 -17.51
C ALA A 22 -4.00 -3.81 -17.94
N GLU A 23 -5.13 -3.67 -18.66
CA GLU A 23 -5.90 -4.80 -19.22
C GLU A 23 -5.04 -5.70 -20.13
N MET A 24 -4.11 -5.12 -20.90
CA MET A 24 -3.21 -5.91 -21.77
C MET A 24 -2.22 -6.79 -20.97
N GLN A 25 -1.92 -6.42 -19.73
CA GLN A 25 -0.95 -7.10 -18.87
C GLN A 25 -1.63 -8.05 -17.86
N MET A 26 -2.86 -7.78 -17.45
CA MET A 26 -3.62 -8.54 -16.45
C MET A 26 -4.39 -9.73 -17.07
N LYS A 27 -3.68 -10.61 -17.80
CA LYS A 27 -4.30 -11.72 -18.55
C LYS A 27 -5.21 -12.63 -17.72
N PRO A 28 -4.84 -13.07 -16.51
CA PRO A 28 -5.70 -13.94 -15.72
C PRO A 28 -7.06 -13.29 -15.42
N LEU A 29 -7.06 -12.00 -15.12
CA LEU A 29 -8.27 -11.25 -14.81
C LEU A 29 -9.14 -11.01 -16.06
N MET A 30 -8.54 -10.96 -17.26
CA MET A 30 -9.28 -10.92 -18.52
C MET A 30 -10.01 -12.23 -18.79
N LEU A 31 -9.36 -13.38 -18.54
CA LEU A 31 -10.01 -14.70 -18.66
C LEU A 31 -11.20 -14.83 -17.71
N ILE A 32 -11.02 -14.43 -16.44
CA ILE A 32 -12.12 -14.41 -15.45
C ILE A 32 -13.25 -13.48 -15.91
N ARG A 33 -12.92 -12.32 -16.49
CA ARG A 33 -13.94 -11.39 -17.00
C ARG A 33 -14.78 -12.02 -18.12
N GLU A 34 -14.17 -12.73 -19.06
CA GLU A 34 -14.89 -13.40 -20.15
C GLU A 34 -15.90 -14.45 -19.63
N GLU A 35 -15.56 -15.16 -18.56
CA GLU A 35 -16.46 -16.10 -17.88
C GLU A 35 -17.57 -15.35 -17.13
N PHE A 36 -17.18 -14.34 -16.34
CA PHE A 36 -18.11 -13.53 -15.54
C PHE A 36 -19.13 -12.76 -16.38
N GLU A 37 -18.76 -12.34 -17.59
CA GLU A 37 -19.69 -11.70 -18.52
C GLU A 37 -20.84 -12.62 -18.95
N LYS A 38 -20.59 -13.93 -19.03
CA LYS A 38 -21.60 -14.93 -19.42
C LYS A 38 -22.44 -15.36 -18.22
N GLU A 39 -21.77 -15.64 -17.10
CA GLU A 39 -22.42 -16.28 -15.93
C GLU A 39 -23.10 -15.28 -15.00
N LYS A 40 -22.63 -14.03 -14.98
CA LYS A 40 -23.08 -12.97 -14.04
C LYS A 40 -23.20 -13.47 -12.59
N PRO A 41 -22.16 -14.08 -12.00
CA PRO A 41 -22.27 -14.75 -10.70
C PRO A 41 -22.54 -13.79 -9.53
N LEU A 42 -22.32 -12.49 -9.72
CA LEU A 42 -22.52 -11.44 -8.72
C LEU A 42 -23.72 -10.54 -9.07
N ALA A 43 -24.66 -11.04 -9.88
CA ALA A 43 -25.81 -10.27 -10.35
C ALA A 43 -26.56 -9.57 -9.20
N ASN A 44 -26.61 -8.23 -9.28
CA ASN A 44 -27.27 -7.33 -8.33
C ASN A 44 -26.65 -7.26 -6.92
N MET A 45 -25.54 -7.94 -6.65
CA MET A 45 -24.82 -7.80 -5.39
C MET A 45 -24.15 -6.43 -5.29
N GLN A 46 -24.19 -5.84 -4.09
CA GLN A 46 -23.53 -4.59 -3.76
C GLN A 46 -22.21 -4.88 -3.07
N ILE A 47 -21.13 -4.37 -3.64
CA ILE A 47 -19.77 -4.55 -3.15
C ILE A 47 -19.21 -3.19 -2.76
N SER A 48 -18.74 -3.08 -1.53
CA SER A 48 -17.96 -1.92 -1.08
C SER A 48 -16.50 -2.29 -0.95
N MET A 49 -15.64 -1.47 -1.55
CA MET A 49 -14.22 -1.73 -1.68
C MET A 49 -13.41 -0.60 -1.05
N ALA A 50 -12.42 -0.94 -0.22
CA ALA A 50 -11.40 -0.01 0.25
C ALA A 50 -10.04 -0.54 -0.20
N LEU A 51 -9.58 -0.08 -1.37
CA LEU A 51 -8.35 -0.52 -2.04
C LEU A 51 -7.64 0.69 -2.63
N HIS A 52 -6.34 0.60 -2.91
CA HIS A 52 -5.66 1.66 -3.67
C HIS A 52 -6.35 1.88 -5.02
N VAL A 53 -6.87 3.10 -5.28
CA VAL A 53 -7.57 3.40 -6.55
C VAL A 53 -6.56 3.66 -7.67
N THR A 54 -6.06 2.58 -8.27
CA THR A 54 -5.09 2.56 -9.38
C THR A 54 -5.69 1.95 -10.64
N LYS A 55 -4.96 2.04 -11.76
CA LYS A 55 -5.37 1.44 -13.04
C LYS A 55 -5.61 -0.07 -12.93
N GLU A 56 -4.83 -0.78 -12.12
CA GLU A 56 -5.00 -2.21 -11.82
C GLU A 56 -6.31 -2.48 -11.07
N THR A 57 -6.57 -1.72 -10.01
CA THR A 57 -7.83 -1.82 -9.26
C THR A 57 -9.04 -1.49 -10.14
N ALA A 58 -8.90 -0.58 -11.10
CA ALA A 58 -9.95 -0.32 -12.08
C ALA A 58 -10.23 -1.54 -12.99
N VAL A 59 -9.22 -2.33 -13.32
CA VAL A 59 -9.42 -3.61 -14.03
C VAL A 59 -10.20 -4.59 -13.16
N LEU A 60 -9.89 -4.70 -11.87
CA LEU A 60 -10.66 -5.50 -10.91
C LEU A 60 -12.11 -5.04 -10.82
N VAL A 61 -12.34 -3.74 -10.64
CA VAL A 61 -13.68 -3.14 -10.58
C VAL A 61 -14.48 -3.44 -11.85
N ARG A 62 -13.86 -3.29 -13.03
CA ARG A 62 -14.51 -3.62 -14.31
C ARG A 62 -14.84 -5.11 -14.42
N THR A 63 -13.97 -5.99 -13.92
CA THR A 63 -14.23 -7.44 -13.90
C THR A 63 -15.37 -7.82 -12.96
N LEU A 64 -15.45 -7.22 -11.77
CA LEU A 64 -16.57 -7.42 -10.85
C LEU A 64 -17.88 -6.84 -11.40
N LYS A 65 -17.83 -5.68 -12.06
CA LYS A 65 -18.99 -5.11 -12.76
C LYS A 65 -19.46 -6.03 -13.88
N ALA A 66 -18.52 -6.61 -14.64
CA ALA A 66 -18.82 -7.61 -15.67
C ALA A 66 -19.50 -8.86 -15.09
N ALA A 67 -19.21 -9.23 -13.83
CA ALA A 67 -19.91 -10.28 -13.09
C ALA A 67 -21.35 -9.91 -12.66
N GLY A 68 -21.80 -8.69 -12.93
CA GLY A 68 -23.14 -8.20 -12.57
C GLY A 68 -23.22 -7.46 -11.23
N ALA A 69 -22.09 -7.22 -10.57
CA ALA A 69 -22.04 -6.50 -9.31
C ALA A 69 -22.26 -4.99 -9.48
N LYS A 70 -22.80 -4.35 -8.44
CA LYS A 70 -22.82 -2.90 -8.27
C LYS A 70 -21.74 -2.53 -7.26
N ILE A 71 -20.90 -1.54 -7.58
CA ILE A 71 -19.66 -1.30 -6.85
C ILE A 71 -19.64 0.13 -6.31
N ALA A 72 -19.19 0.26 -5.06
CA ALA A 72 -18.74 1.49 -4.45
C ALA A 72 -17.30 1.33 -3.96
N ILE A 73 -16.42 2.28 -4.25
CA ILE A 73 -14.99 2.16 -3.95
C ILE A 73 -14.42 3.46 -3.38
N THR A 74 -13.57 3.31 -2.36
CA THR A 74 -12.70 4.35 -1.81
C THR A 74 -11.24 3.88 -1.75
N SER A 75 -10.32 4.80 -1.47
CA SER A 75 -8.90 4.48 -1.30
C SER A 75 -8.61 4.04 0.13
N CYS A 76 -7.83 2.97 0.32
CA CYS A 76 -7.25 2.57 1.62
C CYS A 76 -6.02 3.41 2.01
N ASN A 77 -5.56 4.32 1.14
CA ASN A 77 -4.49 5.26 1.47
C ASN A 77 -4.73 6.64 0.86
N PRO A 78 -4.62 7.74 1.62
CA PRO A 78 -4.89 9.08 1.10
C PRO A 78 -3.93 9.55 0.01
N LEU A 79 -2.79 8.88 -0.19
CA LEU A 79 -1.77 9.24 -1.19
C LEU A 79 -1.73 8.28 -2.38
N SER A 80 -2.50 7.19 -2.42
CA SER A 80 -2.37 6.18 -3.48
C SER A 80 -3.27 6.39 -4.68
N THR A 81 -4.35 7.18 -4.55
CA THR A 81 -5.31 7.39 -5.64
C THR A 81 -4.63 7.98 -6.87
N GLN A 82 -4.90 7.36 -8.03
CA GLN A 82 -4.61 7.92 -9.35
C GLN A 82 -5.85 8.66 -9.83
N ASP A 83 -5.85 10.00 -9.72
CA ASP A 83 -7.04 10.83 -9.94
C ASP A 83 -7.66 10.65 -11.33
N ASP A 84 -6.85 10.37 -12.35
CA ASP A 84 -7.32 10.10 -13.71
C ASP A 84 -8.06 8.76 -13.82
N VAL A 85 -7.61 7.74 -13.09
CA VAL A 85 -8.30 6.45 -13.00
C VAL A 85 -9.60 6.55 -12.22
N ALA A 86 -9.60 7.26 -11.09
CA ALA A 86 -10.81 7.53 -10.31
C ALA A 86 -11.88 8.23 -11.19
N ALA A 87 -11.46 9.23 -11.98
CA ALA A 87 -12.32 9.90 -12.93
C ALA A 87 -12.87 8.97 -14.03
N ALA A 88 -12.04 8.07 -14.56
CA ALA A 88 -12.47 7.10 -15.58
C ALA A 88 -13.56 6.15 -15.04
N LEU A 89 -13.35 5.59 -13.85
CA LEU A 89 -14.33 4.73 -13.19
C LEU A 89 -15.64 5.48 -12.88
N ALA A 90 -15.54 6.71 -12.37
CA ALA A 90 -16.72 7.54 -12.11
C ALA A 90 -17.52 7.81 -13.40
N LYS A 91 -16.85 8.13 -14.51
CA LYS A 91 -17.49 8.34 -15.82
C LYS A 91 -18.14 7.06 -16.37
N GLU A 92 -17.69 5.88 -15.94
CA GLU A 92 -18.28 4.58 -16.24
C GLU A 92 -19.45 4.20 -15.30
N GLY A 93 -19.86 5.11 -14.41
CA GLY A 93 -20.98 4.92 -13.49
C GLY A 93 -20.64 4.06 -12.27
N ILE A 94 -19.36 3.95 -11.90
CA ILE A 94 -18.95 3.37 -10.61
C ILE A 94 -19.06 4.44 -9.52
N ASN A 95 -19.52 4.05 -8.33
CA ASN A 95 -19.60 4.97 -7.18
C ASN A 95 -18.22 5.14 -6.55
N VAL A 96 -17.41 6.06 -7.07
CA VAL A 96 -16.04 6.30 -6.61
C VAL A 96 -16.01 7.48 -5.64
N PHE A 97 -15.46 7.27 -4.45
CA PHE A 97 -15.20 8.32 -3.46
C PHE A 97 -13.72 8.30 -3.08
N ALA A 98 -12.89 8.85 -3.95
CA ALA A 98 -11.44 8.83 -3.77
C ALA A 98 -10.74 9.93 -4.56
N TRP A 99 -9.74 10.56 -3.96
CA TRP A 99 -8.77 11.43 -4.64
C TRP A 99 -7.42 11.41 -3.94
N ARG A 100 -6.39 11.90 -4.62
CA ARG A 100 -5.06 12.00 -4.05
C ARG A 100 -4.96 13.19 -3.09
N ASN A 101 -4.25 12.97 -1.98
CA ASN A 101 -4.08 13.92 -0.87
C ASN A 101 -5.37 14.20 -0.09
N GLU A 102 -6.17 13.18 0.17
CA GLU A 102 -7.27 13.29 1.14
C GLU A 102 -6.76 13.70 2.53
N THR A 103 -7.52 14.57 3.19
CA THR A 103 -7.41 14.77 4.63
C THR A 103 -7.94 13.55 5.38
N GLU A 104 -7.62 13.43 6.66
CA GLU A 104 -8.14 12.35 7.50
C GLU A 104 -9.68 12.37 7.59
N GLU A 105 -10.28 13.55 7.67
CA GLU A 105 -11.74 13.71 7.68
C GLU A 105 -12.36 13.24 6.35
N GLU A 106 -11.77 13.64 5.23
CA GLU A 106 -12.23 13.23 3.89
C GLU A 106 -12.12 11.72 3.71
N TYR A 107 -11.01 11.12 4.13
CA TYR A 107 -10.77 9.67 4.10
C TYR A 107 -11.89 8.91 4.83
N TRP A 108 -12.14 9.23 6.11
CA TRP A 108 -13.18 8.54 6.89
C TRP A 108 -14.60 8.84 6.41
N ASN A 109 -14.85 10.04 5.87
CA ASN A 109 -16.13 10.35 5.25
C ASN A 109 -16.37 9.49 3.99
N ASN A 110 -15.33 9.28 3.17
CA ASN A 110 -15.43 8.42 1.98
C ASN A 110 -15.72 6.96 2.35
N PHE A 111 -15.10 6.42 3.41
CA PHE A 111 -15.44 5.09 3.95
C PHE A 111 -16.92 5.00 4.34
N ASN A 112 -17.45 6.02 5.03
CA ASN A 112 -18.86 6.04 5.40
C ASN A 112 -19.79 6.11 4.18
N ARG A 113 -19.41 6.87 3.14
CA ARG A 113 -20.19 6.96 1.88
C ARG A 113 -20.28 5.62 1.15
N ILE A 114 -19.19 4.85 1.07
CA ILE A 114 -19.25 3.52 0.44
C ILE A 114 -20.02 2.52 1.31
N LEU A 115 -20.11 2.70 2.63
CA LEU A 115 -20.94 1.87 3.51
C LEU A 115 -22.42 2.24 3.44
N ASP A 116 -22.76 3.50 3.16
CA ASP A 116 -24.14 3.94 2.88
C ASP A 116 -24.72 3.30 1.62
N PHE A 117 -23.86 2.72 0.76
CA PHE A 117 -24.25 1.87 -0.36
C PHE A 117 -24.93 0.58 0.09
N LYS A 118 -24.84 0.22 1.38
CA LYS A 118 -25.36 -1.02 1.97
C LYS A 118 -24.79 -2.25 1.25
N PRO A 119 -23.48 -2.51 1.35
CA PRO A 119 -22.88 -3.69 0.73
C PRO A 119 -23.41 -5.00 1.31
N GLU A 120 -23.40 -6.06 0.52
CA GLU A 120 -23.43 -7.45 0.99
C GLU A 120 -22.02 -8.08 1.04
N LEU A 121 -21.09 -7.58 0.24
CA LEU A 121 -19.71 -8.07 0.16
C LEU A 121 -18.71 -6.93 0.38
N ILE A 122 -17.61 -7.25 1.07
CA ILE A 122 -16.54 -6.32 1.37
C ILE A 122 -15.24 -6.81 0.72
N ILE A 123 -14.49 -5.89 0.10
CA ILE A 123 -13.12 -6.14 -0.33
C ILE A 123 -12.25 -5.06 0.31
N ASP A 124 -11.29 -5.46 1.12
CA ASP A 124 -10.54 -4.57 2.00
C ASP A 124 -9.03 -4.81 1.87
N ASP A 125 -8.28 -3.73 2.07
CA ASP A 125 -6.82 -3.67 2.08
C ASP A 125 -6.43 -2.88 3.33
N GLY A 126 -6.03 -3.61 4.37
CA GLY A 126 -5.64 -3.04 5.67
C GLY A 126 -6.64 -3.26 6.80
N ALA A 127 -7.79 -3.85 6.51
CA ALA A 127 -8.92 -4.10 7.40
C ALA A 127 -9.58 -2.83 7.98
N ASP A 128 -9.38 -1.65 7.39
CA ASP A 128 -10.00 -0.41 7.89
C ASP A 128 -11.52 -0.42 7.68
N LEU A 129 -12.00 -0.94 6.54
CA LEU A 129 -13.43 -1.01 6.23
C LEU A 129 -14.14 -2.06 7.09
N ILE A 130 -13.53 -3.23 7.23
CA ILE A 130 -14.00 -4.31 8.11
C ILE A 130 -14.03 -3.84 9.57
N SER A 131 -12.99 -3.14 10.03
CA SER A 131 -12.92 -2.59 11.40
C SER A 131 -14.00 -1.54 11.63
N LEU A 132 -14.27 -0.67 10.64
CA LEU A 132 -15.30 0.35 10.74
C LEU A 132 -16.70 -0.26 10.88
N ILE A 133 -16.99 -1.35 10.13
CA ILE A 133 -18.25 -2.10 10.27
C ILE A 133 -18.39 -2.71 11.67
N HIS A 134 -17.33 -3.30 12.21
CA HIS A 134 -17.37 -3.94 13.53
C HIS A 134 -17.45 -2.96 14.71
N THR A 135 -17.14 -1.68 14.51
CA THR A 135 -17.02 -0.70 15.60
C THR A 135 -18.03 0.43 15.53
N LYS A 136 -18.24 1.01 14.35
CA LYS A 136 -19.03 2.25 14.17
C LYS A 136 -20.26 2.06 13.30
N ARG A 137 -20.22 1.09 12.37
CA ARG A 137 -21.28 0.79 11.39
C ARG A 137 -21.90 -0.59 11.61
N THR A 138 -22.08 -0.95 12.88
CA THR A 138 -22.52 -2.28 13.32
C THR A 138 -23.90 -2.68 12.81
N GLU A 139 -24.73 -1.70 12.45
CA GLU A 139 -26.04 -1.91 11.83
C GLU A 139 -25.97 -2.64 10.48
N LEU A 140 -24.81 -2.61 9.82
CA LEU A 140 -24.60 -3.27 8.52
C LEU A 140 -24.24 -4.75 8.65
N ILE A 141 -23.82 -5.21 9.84
CA ILE A 141 -23.28 -6.57 10.05
C ILE A 141 -24.23 -7.66 9.56
N SER A 142 -25.54 -7.52 9.82
CA SER A 142 -26.56 -8.50 9.42
C SER A 142 -26.75 -8.64 7.90
N ARG A 143 -26.21 -7.70 7.12
CA ARG A 143 -26.27 -7.70 5.65
C ARG A 143 -25.01 -8.29 5.02
N ILE A 144 -23.88 -8.29 5.72
CA ILE A 144 -22.61 -8.75 5.18
C ILE A 144 -22.60 -10.28 5.11
N ILE A 145 -22.43 -10.80 3.90
CA ILE A 145 -22.30 -12.24 3.62
C ILE A 145 -20.86 -12.69 3.85
N GLY A 146 -19.89 -11.84 3.53
CA GLY A 146 -18.48 -12.08 3.77
C GLY A 146 -17.57 -10.95 3.27
N ALA A 147 -16.28 -11.09 3.55
CA ALA A 147 -15.25 -10.16 3.10
C ALA A 147 -14.04 -10.88 2.51
N ALA A 148 -13.21 -10.16 1.77
CA ALA A 148 -11.85 -10.56 1.41
C ALA A 148 -10.86 -9.49 1.91
N GLU A 149 -9.73 -9.92 2.47
CA GLU A 149 -8.66 -9.03 2.95
C GLU A 149 -7.33 -9.44 2.33
N GLU A 150 -6.64 -8.48 1.70
CA GLU A 150 -5.46 -8.77 0.89
C GLU A 150 -4.11 -8.49 1.55
N THR A 151 -4.06 -7.88 2.74
CA THR A 151 -2.78 -7.52 3.35
C THR A 151 -2.43 -8.35 4.56
N THR A 152 -1.12 -8.53 4.77
CA THR A 152 -0.60 -9.18 5.98
C THR A 152 -1.09 -8.46 7.24
N THR A 153 -1.14 -7.12 7.23
CA THR A 153 -1.58 -6.35 8.39
C THR A 153 -3.07 -6.49 8.65
N GLY A 154 -3.90 -6.41 7.61
CA GLY A 154 -5.33 -6.64 7.72
C GLY A 154 -5.63 -8.04 8.23
N ILE A 155 -5.00 -9.08 7.65
CA ILE A 155 -5.14 -10.46 8.11
C ILE A 155 -4.73 -10.66 9.57
N MET A 156 -3.67 -10.00 10.04
CA MET A 156 -3.34 -10.04 11.47
C MET A 156 -4.44 -9.43 12.35
N ARG A 157 -5.07 -8.33 11.91
CA ARG A 157 -6.23 -7.74 12.61
C ARG A 157 -7.42 -8.71 12.62
N ILE A 158 -7.73 -9.33 11.49
CA ILE A 158 -8.82 -10.32 11.38
C ILE A 158 -8.56 -11.54 12.28
N LYS A 159 -7.35 -12.11 12.25
CA LYS A 159 -6.96 -13.24 13.13
C LYS A 159 -7.05 -12.87 14.61
N ASN A 160 -6.78 -11.61 14.99
CA ASN A 160 -6.99 -11.15 16.36
C ASN A 160 -8.47 -11.05 16.71
N MET A 161 -9.30 -10.50 15.81
CA MET A 161 -10.76 -10.43 16.00
C MET A 161 -11.39 -11.84 16.12
N GLU A 162 -10.89 -12.81 15.37
CA GLU A 162 -11.31 -14.21 15.47
C GLU A 162 -10.93 -14.80 16.84
N ARG A 163 -9.68 -14.64 17.28
CA ARG A 163 -9.22 -15.11 18.61
C ARG A 163 -10.01 -14.49 19.76
N GLU A 164 -10.40 -13.23 19.62
CA GLU A 164 -11.22 -12.50 20.60
C GLU A 164 -12.72 -12.82 20.47
N ASN A 165 -13.12 -13.63 19.49
CA ASN A 165 -14.51 -14.00 19.21
C ASN A 165 -15.43 -12.80 18.93
N VAL A 166 -14.87 -11.76 18.31
CA VAL A 166 -15.58 -10.52 17.92
C VAL A 166 -15.82 -10.41 16.41
N LEU A 167 -15.17 -11.25 15.60
CA LEU A 167 -15.41 -11.31 14.15
C LEU A 167 -16.84 -11.79 13.86
N ARG A 168 -17.63 -11.00 13.12
CA ARG A 168 -19.07 -11.21 12.94
C ARG A 168 -19.48 -11.79 11.59
N PHE A 169 -18.58 -11.81 10.61
CA PHE A 169 -18.81 -12.39 9.29
C PHE A 169 -17.53 -13.06 8.77
N PRO A 170 -17.63 -14.04 7.87
CA PRO A 170 -16.46 -14.75 7.34
C PRO A 170 -15.58 -13.81 6.51
N VAL A 171 -14.27 -14.02 6.60
CA VAL A 171 -13.27 -13.27 5.82
C VAL A 171 -12.34 -14.26 5.11
N ILE A 172 -12.18 -14.10 3.80
CA ILE A 172 -11.24 -14.87 2.99
C ILE A 172 -9.87 -14.19 3.04
N ASP A 173 -8.87 -14.95 3.49
CA ASP A 173 -7.46 -14.55 3.46
C ASP A 173 -6.90 -14.73 2.05
N VAL A 174 -6.88 -13.63 1.27
CA VAL A 174 -6.27 -13.65 -0.06
C VAL A 174 -4.78 -13.29 -0.02
N ASN A 175 -4.31 -12.68 1.07
CA ASN A 175 -2.89 -12.39 1.29
C ASN A 175 -2.03 -13.66 1.31
N ASP A 176 -2.51 -14.71 1.96
CA ASP A 176 -1.74 -15.96 2.14
C ASP A 176 -1.81 -16.92 0.94
N ALA A 177 -2.56 -16.58 -0.11
CA ALA A 177 -2.50 -17.30 -1.38
C ALA A 177 -1.09 -17.21 -1.98
N ASP A 178 -0.56 -18.33 -2.48
CA ASP A 178 0.82 -18.37 -2.99
C ASP A 178 1.03 -17.43 -4.18
N THR A 179 0.05 -17.31 -5.07
CA THR A 179 0.08 -16.38 -6.20
C THR A 179 0.07 -14.91 -5.78
N LYS A 180 -0.41 -14.59 -4.57
CA LYS A 180 -0.36 -13.26 -4.00
C LYS A 180 0.99 -13.03 -3.31
N ARG A 181 1.28 -13.83 -2.28
CA ARG A 181 2.44 -13.63 -1.40
C ARG A 181 3.78 -13.78 -2.11
N LEU A 182 3.90 -14.70 -3.06
CA LEU A 182 5.16 -14.95 -3.79
C LEU A 182 5.41 -13.94 -4.92
N PHE A 183 4.39 -13.20 -5.37
CA PHE A 183 4.48 -12.29 -6.50
C PHE A 183 4.32 -10.84 -6.06
N ASP A 184 3.18 -10.45 -5.48
CA ASP A 184 2.92 -9.09 -5.02
C ASP A 184 3.87 -8.69 -3.90
N ASN A 185 3.79 -9.36 -2.75
CA ASN A 185 4.59 -9.02 -1.58
C ASN A 185 6.09 -9.08 -1.94
N HIS A 186 6.53 -10.08 -2.69
CA HIS A 186 7.95 -10.27 -3.01
C HIS A 186 8.44 -9.46 -4.24
N LEU A 187 7.95 -9.77 -5.44
CA LEU A 187 8.46 -9.20 -6.70
C LEU A 187 7.92 -7.80 -6.95
N GLY A 188 6.62 -7.62 -6.74
CA GLY A 188 5.94 -6.36 -6.89
C GLY A 188 6.57 -5.30 -6.00
N THR A 189 6.57 -5.54 -4.68
CA THR A 189 7.03 -4.54 -3.70
C THR A 189 8.47 -4.15 -3.99
N ALA A 190 9.31 -5.12 -4.35
CA ALA A 190 10.69 -4.84 -4.73
C ALA A 190 10.78 -3.89 -5.93
N GLN A 191 10.10 -4.21 -7.03
CA GLN A 191 10.17 -3.38 -8.24
C GLN A 191 9.64 -1.96 -8.01
N SER A 192 8.46 -1.85 -7.40
CA SER A 192 7.78 -0.56 -7.22
C SER A 192 8.48 0.35 -6.20
N THR A 193 9.14 -0.22 -5.18
CA THR A 193 9.96 0.55 -4.24
C THR A 193 11.15 1.21 -4.91
N PHE A 194 11.84 0.49 -5.78
CA PHE A 194 12.98 1.04 -6.51
C PHE A 194 12.54 2.03 -7.60
N ASP A 195 11.38 1.84 -8.23
CA ASP A 195 10.77 2.85 -9.11
C ASP A 195 10.50 4.16 -8.34
N ALA A 196 9.90 4.08 -7.16
CA ALA A 196 9.67 5.25 -6.29
C ALA A 196 10.98 5.98 -5.93
N LEU A 197 12.03 5.25 -5.55
CA LEU A 197 13.34 5.84 -5.28
C LEU A 197 13.92 6.53 -6.52
N MET A 198 13.87 5.88 -7.69
CA MET A 198 14.42 6.43 -8.93
C MET A 198 13.66 7.68 -9.38
N ARG A 199 12.32 7.66 -9.36
CA ARG A 199 11.49 8.82 -9.75
C ARG A 199 11.61 10.00 -8.80
N SER A 200 11.68 9.74 -7.50
CA SER A 200 11.62 10.82 -6.49
C SER A 200 12.99 11.38 -6.12
N CYS A 201 14.05 10.58 -6.21
CA CYS A 201 15.39 10.99 -5.77
C CYS A 201 16.40 11.06 -6.92
N ASN A 202 16.22 10.28 -7.99
CA ASN A 202 17.15 10.19 -9.13
C ASN A 202 18.62 10.08 -8.72
N ILE A 203 18.92 9.15 -7.79
CA ILE A 203 20.26 8.92 -7.26
C ILE A 203 20.85 7.60 -7.76
N LEU A 204 22.19 7.53 -7.82
CA LEU A 204 22.89 6.28 -8.08
C LEU A 204 22.78 5.35 -6.87
N LEU A 205 22.21 4.15 -7.08
CA LEU A 205 22.04 3.11 -6.05
C LEU A 205 23.26 2.20 -5.92
N CYS A 206 24.05 2.05 -7.00
CA CYS A 206 25.27 1.26 -6.98
C CYS A 206 26.25 1.80 -5.92
N GLY A 207 26.77 0.90 -5.08
CA GLY A 207 27.66 1.23 -3.98
C GLY A 207 27.00 1.89 -2.76
N LYS A 208 25.69 2.17 -2.78
CA LYS A 208 24.95 2.67 -1.62
C LYS A 208 24.71 1.56 -0.60
N LYS A 209 24.73 1.90 0.68
CA LYS A 209 24.31 1.02 1.77
C LYS A 209 22.81 1.14 1.97
N ILE A 210 22.05 0.16 1.48
CA ILE A 210 20.60 0.09 1.64
C ILE A 210 20.30 -0.79 2.85
N VAL A 211 19.74 -0.17 3.88
CA VAL A 211 19.27 -0.83 5.10
C VAL A 211 17.81 -1.19 4.91
N ILE A 212 17.50 -2.47 4.94
CA ILE A 212 16.14 -3.00 4.87
C ILE A 212 15.77 -3.51 6.26
N ILE A 213 14.71 -2.93 6.83
CA ILE A 213 14.22 -3.26 8.16
C ILE A 213 13.03 -4.20 7.99
N GLY A 214 13.25 -5.48 8.32
CA GLY A 214 12.33 -6.60 8.06
C GLY A 214 12.81 -7.50 6.92
N TYR A 215 12.77 -8.82 7.13
CA TYR A 215 13.18 -9.83 6.13
C TYR A 215 12.10 -10.89 5.90
N GLY A 216 10.83 -10.46 5.91
CA GLY A 216 9.71 -11.24 5.36
C GLY A 216 9.69 -11.22 3.84
N PHE A 217 8.58 -11.63 3.22
CA PHE A 217 8.43 -11.69 1.75
C PHE A 217 8.77 -10.38 1.04
N CYS A 218 8.29 -9.24 1.55
CA CYS A 218 8.62 -7.95 0.98
C CYS A 218 10.10 -7.58 1.18
N GLY A 219 10.64 -7.83 2.38
CA GLY A 219 12.04 -7.56 2.72
C GLY A 219 13.04 -8.36 1.88
N SER A 220 12.80 -9.65 1.67
CA SER A 220 13.67 -10.51 0.86
C SER A 220 13.63 -10.12 -0.62
N GLY A 221 12.46 -9.74 -1.15
CA GLY A 221 12.32 -9.21 -2.50
C GLY A 221 13.11 -7.92 -2.70
N LEU A 222 13.00 -6.99 -1.75
CA LEU A 222 13.77 -5.75 -1.72
C LEU A 222 15.27 -6.03 -1.68
N ALA A 223 15.73 -6.94 -0.83
CA ALA A 223 17.13 -7.29 -0.68
C ALA A 223 17.71 -7.87 -1.98
N LYS A 224 16.96 -8.74 -2.66
CA LYS A 224 17.34 -9.32 -3.95
C LYS A 224 17.48 -8.24 -5.02
N ARG A 225 16.51 -7.33 -5.13
CA ARG A 225 16.53 -6.25 -6.12
C ARG A 225 17.63 -5.22 -5.84
N ALA A 226 17.81 -4.83 -4.57
CA ALA A 226 18.86 -3.92 -4.14
C ALA A 226 20.26 -4.42 -4.53
N LYS A 227 20.54 -5.70 -4.24
CA LYS A 227 21.79 -6.37 -4.63
C LYS A 227 21.97 -6.39 -6.14
N GLY A 228 20.90 -6.68 -6.89
CA GLY A 228 20.91 -6.64 -8.36
C GLY A 228 21.18 -5.25 -8.95
N LEU A 229 20.88 -4.18 -8.21
CA LEU A 229 21.19 -2.79 -8.57
C LEU A 229 22.60 -2.35 -8.09
N GLY A 230 23.40 -3.27 -7.56
CA GLY A 230 24.77 -3.02 -7.11
C GLY A 230 24.88 -2.36 -5.73
N ALA A 231 23.80 -2.34 -4.95
CA ALA A 231 23.84 -1.81 -3.59
C ALA A 231 24.47 -2.80 -2.58
N GLU A 232 25.10 -2.27 -1.54
CA GLU A 232 25.46 -3.03 -0.34
C GLU A 232 24.21 -3.14 0.54
N VAL A 233 23.69 -4.35 0.71
CA VAL A 233 22.44 -4.58 1.45
C VAL A 233 22.72 -4.98 2.89
N ILE A 234 22.06 -4.28 3.81
CA ILE A 234 22.10 -4.53 5.25
C ILE A 234 20.68 -4.86 5.71
N ILE A 235 20.51 -5.97 6.42
CA ILE A 235 19.23 -6.41 6.97
C ILE A 235 19.18 -6.15 8.47
N VAL A 236 18.03 -5.68 8.93
CA VAL A 236 17.68 -5.59 10.35
C VAL A 236 16.49 -6.52 10.58
N GLU A 237 16.66 -7.52 11.45
CA GLU A 237 15.61 -8.48 11.82
C GLU A 237 15.63 -8.80 13.31
N VAL A 238 14.44 -9.02 13.86
CA VAL A 238 14.16 -9.56 15.19
C VAL A 238 13.92 -11.07 15.16
N ASP A 239 13.44 -11.62 14.04
CA ASP A 239 13.24 -13.06 13.89
C ASP A 239 14.58 -13.75 13.57
N PRO A 240 15.09 -14.65 14.44
CA PRO A 240 16.40 -15.26 14.26
C PRO A 240 16.48 -16.17 13.03
N ILE A 241 15.37 -16.78 12.60
CA ILE A 241 15.34 -17.66 11.43
C ILE A 241 15.45 -16.83 10.15
N LYS A 242 14.70 -15.74 10.07
CA LYS A 242 14.78 -14.82 8.92
C LYS A 242 16.13 -14.10 8.88
N ALA A 243 16.67 -13.71 10.03
CA ALA A 243 18.02 -13.17 10.14
C ALA A 243 19.08 -14.17 9.64
N LEU A 244 18.98 -15.44 10.06
CA LEU A 244 19.89 -16.49 9.59
C LEU A 244 19.74 -16.71 8.07
N SER A 245 18.52 -16.72 7.54
CA SER A 245 18.27 -16.83 6.09
C SER A 245 18.95 -15.70 5.32
N ALA A 246 18.80 -14.45 5.78
CA ALA A 246 19.46 -13.30 5.17
C ALA A 246 20.99 -13.44 5.16
N LEU A 247 21.59 -13.92 6.26
CA LEU A 247 23.03 -14.21 6.31
C LEU A 247 23.45 -15.29 5.31
N MET A 248 22.66 -16.36 5.18
CA MET A 248 22.94 -17.45 4.23
C MET A 248 22.84 -17.01 2.76
N GLU A 249 22.03 -15.99 2.47
CA GLU A 249 21.97 -15.34 1.14
C GLU A 249 23.10 -14.30 0.90
N GLY A 250 23.97 -14.12 1.89
CA GLY A 250 25.16 -13.25 1.82
C GLY A 250 24.88 -11.79 2.16
N TYR A 251 23.78 -11.49 2.85
CA TYR A 251 23.50 -10.15 3.36
C TYR A 251 24.14 -9.92 4.73
N ARG A 252 24.54 -8.69 5.04
CA ARG A 252 24.99 -8.35 6.40
C ARG A 252 23.76 -8.14 7.28
N VAL A 253 23.69 -8.82 8.43
CA VAL A 253 22.63 -8.61 9.42
C VAL A 253 23.19 -7.88 10.63
N MET A 254 22.53 -6.81 11.09
CA MET A 254 22.93 -6.09 12.30
C MET A 254 21.77 -5.38 12.98
N PRO A 255 21.91 -4.99 14.26
CA PRO A 255 20.91 -4.16 14.93
C PRO A 255 20.75 -2.78 14.27
N MET A 256 19.55 -2.21 14.37
CA MET A 256 19.23 -0.89 13.81
C MET A 256 20.17 0.22 14.32
N SER A 257 20.64 0.14 15.56
CA SER A 257 21.58 1.10 16.16
C SER A 257 22.92 1.17 15.44
N GLU A 258 23.38 0.06 14.85
CA GLU A 258 24.61 0.02 14.06
C GLU A 258 24.35 0.36 12.60
N ALA A 259 23.26 -0.17 12.02
CA ALA A 259 22.87 0.12 10.64
C ALA A 259 22.62 1.61 10.41
N ALA A 260 22.00 2.30 11.37
CA ALA A 260 21.73 3.73 11.33
C ALA A 260 22.99 4.57 11.10
N LYS A 261 24.14 4.16 11.63
CA LYS A 261 25.39 4.92 11.53
C LYS A 261 25.96 4.94 10.11
N ILE A 262 25.67 3.91 9.30
CA ILE A 262 26.34 3.68 8.01
C ILE A 262 25.41 3.70 6.79
N GLY A 263 24.11 3.46 6.98
CA GLY A 263 23.13 3.37 5.89
C GLY A 263 22.93 4.68 5.12
N ASP A 264 22.86 4.59 3.80
CA ASP A 264 22.46 5.68 2.88
C ASP A 264 20.95 5.78 2.75
N ILE A 265 20.29 4.63 2.60
CA ILE A 265 18.86 4.52 2.32
C ILE A 265 18.27 3.52 3.31
N PHE A 266 17.14 3.86 3.93
CA PHE A 266 16.46 3.06 4.94
C PHE A 266 15.04 2.73 4.48
N ILE A 267 14.78 1.46 4.23
CA ILE A 267 13.49 0.95 3.76
C ILE A 267 12.85 0.13 4.87
N THR A 268 11.71 0.60 5.38
CA THR A 268 10.94 -0.10 6.42
C THR A 268 9.82 -0.96 5.79
N VAL A 269 9.72 -2.20 6.26
CA VAL A 269 8.85 -3.24 5.68
C VAL A 269 8.53 -4.34 6.71
N THR A 270 8.23 -3.94 7.94
CA THR A 270 8.03 -4.84 9.07
C THR A 270 6.57 -5.10 9.42
N GLY A 271 5.67 -4.18 9.08
CA GLY A 271 4.32 -4.13 9.64
C GLY A 271 4.28 -3.76 11.12
N ASN A 272 5.38 -3.27 11.69
CA ASN A 272 5.51 -2.95 13.13
C ASN A 272 5.80 -1.46 13.34
N LYS A 273 5.49 -0.95 14.53
CA LYS A 273 5.59 0.49 14.85
C LYS A 273 6.97 0.89 15.36
N ASN A 274 7.38 2.12 15.02
CA ASN A 274 8.58 2.78 15.53
C ASN A 274 9.86 1.96 15.35
N VAL A 275 9.98 1.23 14.24
CA VAL A 275 11.21 0.51 13.90
C VAL A 275 12.35 1.47 13.57
N ILE A 276 12.02 2.68 13.09
CA ILE A 276 12.92 3.84 13.08
C ILE A 276 12.36 4.92 14.02
N ASP A 277 13.17 5.41 14.96
CA ASP A 277 12.76 6.31 16.02
C ASP A 277 13.86 7.36 16.30
N GLU A 278 13.63 8.29 17.23
CA GLU A 278 14.52 9.43 17.55
C GLU A 278 15.99 9.05 17.68
N LYS A 279 16.26 7.97 18.43
CA LYS A 279 17.61 7.46 18.67
C LYS A 279 18.32 7.08 17.37
N HIS A 280 17.58 6.60 16.36
CA HIS A 280 18.13 6.24 15.05
C HIS A 280 18.36 7.48 14.20
N PHE A 281 17.44 8.45 14.17
CA PHE A 281 17.63 9.71 13.44
C PHE A 281 18.90 10.44 13.89
N LYS A 282 19.19 10.44 15.20
CA LYS A 282 20.40 11.03 15.79
C LYS A 282 21.69 10.32 15.36
N LEU A 283 21.64 9.06 14.96
CA LEU A 283 22.80 8.28 14.49
C LEU A 283 23.01 8.36 12.97
N MET A 284 21.97 8.65 12.20
CA MET A 284 22.04 8.71 10.73
C MET A 284 23.03 9.76 10.21
N LYS A 285 23.69 9.43 9.08
CA LYS A 285 24.54 10.38 8.38
C LYS A 285 23.74 11.50 7.72
N ASN A 286 24.44 12.60 7.41
CA ASN A 286 23.86 13.65 6.58
C ASN A 286 23.48 13.11 5.20
N GLY A 287 22.27 13.44 4.75
CA GLY A 287 21.74 13.02 3.46
C GLY A 287 21.10 11.63 3.45
N ALA A 288 20.88 10.99 4.60
CA ALA A 288 20.18 9.72 4.65
C ALA A 288 18.74 9.85 4.16
N ILE A 289 18.29 8.87 3.36
CA ILE A 289 16.95 8.81 2.76
C ILE A 289 16.15 7.72 3.47
N LEU A 290 14.92 8.04 3.86
CA LEU A 290 14.01 7.15 4.56
C LEU A 290 12.74 6.96 3.75
N LEU A 291 12.29 5.72 3.66
CA LEU A 291 11.01 5.36 3.08
C LEU A 291 10.38 4.17 3.78
N ASN A 292 9.06 4.15 3.76
CA ASN A 292 8.24 3.06 4.26
C ASN A 292 7.49 2.42 3.09
N VAL A 293 7.48 1.09 3.08
CA VAL A 293 6.69 0.29 2.14
C VAL A 293 5.92 -0.82 2.86
N GLY A 294 5.83 -0.75 4.19
CA GLY A 294 4.77 -1.39 4.95
C GLY A 294 3.46 -0.61 4.87
N HIS A 295 2.36 -1.27 5.24
CA HIS A 295 1.00 -0.78 4.97
C HIS A 295 0.61 0.50 5.75
N PHE A 296 1.16 0.76 6.94
CA PHE A 296 0.82 1.96 7.73
C PHE A 296 2.03 2.88 7.92
N ASP A 297 1.77 4.18 8.16
CA ASP A 297 2.79 5.21 8.42
C ASP A 297 3.38 5.20 9.84
N VAL A 298 3.28 4.06 10.52
CA VAL A 298 3.73 3.88 11.90
C VAL A 298 5.13 3.30 12.02
N GLU A 299 5.69 2.76 10.93
CA GLU A 299 7.03 2.12 10.97
C GLU A 299 8.14 3.14 11.28
N ILE A 300 8.02 4.33 10.71
CA ILE A 300 8.91 5.46 10.96
C ILE A 300 8.20 6.41 11.93
N ASN A 301 8.83 6.77 13.05
CA ASN A 301 8.25 7.75 13.98
C ASN A 301 8.36 9.18 13.41
N VAL A 302 7.52 9.49 12.42
CA VAL A 302 7.50 10.79 11.72
C VAL A 302 7.12 11.92 12.66
N LYS A 303 6.22 11.66 13.64
CA LYS A 303 5.89 12.64 14.69
C LYS A 303 7.16 13.10 15.40
N LYS A 304 7.97 12.15 15.85
CA LYS A 304 9.20 12.49 16.56
C LYS A 304 10.24 13.15 15.66
N LEU A 305 10.32 12.74 14.38
CA LEU A 305 11.16 13.40 13.38
C LEU A 305 10.77 14.87 13.18
N ARG A 306 9.47 15.18 13.12
CA ARG A 306 8.96 16.56 13.03
C ARG A 306 9.30 17.37 14.28
N GLU A 307 9.16 16.79 15.47
CA GLU A 307 9.48 17.47 16.74
C GLU A 307 10.96 17.87 16.86
N ILE A 308 11.89 17.04 16.37
CA ILE A 308 13.34 17.32 16.46
C ILE A 308 13.88 18.15 15.29
N ALA A 309 13.10 18.37 14.24
CA ALA A 309 13.52 19.12 13.07
C ALA A 309 13.46 20.63 13.34
N LYS A 310 14.53 21.32 12.98
CA LYS A 310 14.61 22.79 13.03
C LYS A 310 13.84 23.43 11.87
N GLU A 311 13.77 22.73 10.74
CA GLU A 311 13.13 23.20 9.51
C GLU A 311 12.68 21.98 8.70
N ILE A 312 11.50 22.06 8.09
CA ILE A 312 10.95 21.05 7.19
C ILE A 312 10.65 21.72 5.85
N LYS A 313 11.17 21.18 4.76
CA LYS A 313 10.99 21.73 3.41
C LYS A 313 10.51 20.66 2.45
N GLN A 314 9.45 20.94 1.70
CA GLN A 314 9.06 20.11 0.57
C GLN A 314 10.08 20.30 -0.57
N VAL A 315 10.78 19.22 -0.96
CA VAL A 315 11.80 19.27 -2.01
C VAL A 315 11.19 19.07 -3.38
N ASN A 316 10.28 18.10 -3.50
CA ASN A 316 9.52 17.80 -4.72
C ASN A 316 8.16 17.20 -4.32
N TYR A 317 7.41 16.62 -5.25
CA TYR A 317 6.06 16.09 -4.96
C TYR A 317 6.01 14.94 -3.92
N CYS A 318 7.14 14.27 -3.64
CA CYS A 318 7.21 13.09 -2.77
C CYS A 318 8.15 13.27 -1.56
N VAL A 319 9.21 14.07 -1.70
CA VAL A 319 10.32 14.14 -0.73
C VAL A 319 10.19 15.38 0.17
N GLU A 320 10.21 15.16 1.48
CA GLU A 320 10.40 16.19 2.51
C GLU A 320 11.86 16.16 3.02
N GLU A 321 12.52 17.31 3.08
CA GLU A 321 13.80 17.52 3.76
C GLU A 321 13.54 17.93 5.21
N PHE A 322 14.19 17.23 6.14
CA PHE A 322 14.19 17.50 7.58
C PHE A 322 15.58 17.97 7.99
N LYS A 323 15.71 19.26 8.30
CA LYS A 323 16.95 19.84 8.81
C LYS A 323 17.03 19.64 10.32
N LEU A 324 17.98 18.82 10.75
CA LEU A 324 18.35 18.64 12.14
C LEU A 324 19.53 19.57 12.49
N GLU A 325 20.07 19.45 13.70
CA GLU A 325 21.14 20.33 14.17
C GLU A 325 22.39 20.36 13.27
N ASN A 326 22.89 19.19 12.89
CA ASN A 326 24.15 19.05 12.13
C ASN A 326 24.00 18.26 10.83
N LYS A 327 22.76 18.02 10.38
CA LYS A 327 22.47 17.15 9.23
C LYS A 327 21.09 17.38 8.67
N LYS A 328 20.88 16.84 7.47
CA LYS A 328 19.60 16.75 6.78
C LYS A 328 19.24 15.29 6.59
N LEU A 329 17.96 14.98 6.78
CA LEU A 329 17.36 13.69 6.45
C LEU A 329 16.27 13.91 5.41
N TYR A 330 16.02 12.93 4.56
CA TYR A 330 15.00 13.00 3.52
C TYR A 330 13.97 11.90 3.73
N LEU A 331 12.69 12.26 3.77
CA LEU A 331 11.59 11.32 3.95
C LEU A 331 10.71 11.31 2.71
N LEU A 332 10.47 10.13 2.15
CA LEU A 332 9.53 9.94 1.05
C LEU A 332 8.12 9.76 1.60
N ALA A 333 7.13 10.24 0.84
CA ALA A 333 5.71 9.98 1.03
C ALA A 333 5.18 10.30 2.43
N LYS A 334 5.79 11.25 3.15
CA LYS A 334 5.44 11.59 4.54
C LYS A 334 5.48 10.39 5.50
N GLY A 335 6.20 9.31 5.15
CA GLY A 335 6.26 8.05 5.91
C GLY A 335 5.18 7.01 5.57
N ARG A 336 4.30 7.27 4.60
CA ARG A 336 3.34 6.29 4.05
C ARG A 336 4.00 5.41 2.97
N LEU A 337 3.23 4.50 2.35
CA LEU A 337 3.69 3.61 1.28
C LEU A 337 4.30 4.40 0.12
N ALA A 338 5.64 4.41 0.06
CA ALA A 338 6.38 5.20 -0.91
C ALA A 338 6.26 4.65 -2.33
N ASN A 339 6.12 3.34 -2.51
CA ASN A 339 5.96 2.72 -3.82
C ASN A 339 4.68 3.18 -4.55
N LEU A 340 3.59 3.42 -3.82
CA LEU A 340 2.33 3.94 -4.37
C LEU A 340 2.30 5.46 -4.40
N ALA A 341 2.80 6.13 -3.35
CA ALA A 341 2.76 7.57 -3.26
C ALA A 341 3.82 8.25 -4.16
N CYS A 342 4.93 7.59 -4.48
CA CYS A 342 6.04 8.19 -5.23
C CYS A 342 6.32 7.51 -6.57
N ALA A 343 5.52 6.51 -6.94
CA ALA A 343 5.51 5.89 -8.26
C ALA A 343 4.08 5.49 -8.62
N GLU A 344 3.90 4.30 -9.19
CA GLU A 344 2.59 3.80 -9.65
C GLU A 344 2.12 2.56 -8.88
N GLY A 345 2.81 2.19 -7.80
CA GLY A 345 2.58 0.91 -7.13
C GLY A 345 3.14 -0.25 -7.94
N HIS A 346 2.56 -1.42 -7.73
CA HIS A 346 2.98 -2.67 -8.36
C HIS A 346 2.73 -2.69 -9.87
N PRO A 347 3.56 -3.39 -10.66
CA PRO A 347 3.29 -3.61 -12.08
C PRO A 347 1.98 -4.37 -12.29
N SER A 348 1.26 -4.06 -13.38
CA SER A 348 -0.04 -4.67 -13.66
C SER A 348 0.03 -6.19 -13.83
N GLU A 349 1.15 -6.76 -14.27
CA GLU A 349 1.34 -8.22 -14.39
C GLU A 349 1.32 -8.96 -13.04
N VAL A 350 1.62 -8.24 -11.97
CA VAL A 350 1.65 -8.77 -10.60
C VAL A 350 0.28 -8.67 -9.93
N MET A 351 -0.52 -7.68 -10.34
CA MET A 351 -1.85 -7.39 -9.80
C MET A 351 -2.96 -8.15 -10.53
#